data_AF-A0A395RZ58-F1
#
_entry.id   AF-A0A395RZ58-F1
#
_cell.length_a   1.000
_cell.length_b   1.000
_cell.length_c   1.000
_cell.angle_alpha   90.00
_cell.angle_beta   90.00
_cell.angle_gamma   90.00
#
_symmetry.space_group_name_H-M   'P 1'
#
loop_
_entity.id
_entity.type
_entity.pdbx_description
1 polymer ?
#
loop_
_entity_poly.entity_id
_entity_poly.type
_entity_poly.pdbx_seq_one_letter_code
_entity_poly.pdbx_strand_id
1 'polypeptide(L)'
;MTETPDAETMNDKGPPAHVTEHGTGYKHHSPLTTRAFLSFPFPFLSFPLFLPMETPETITRGDAAKTAEVCAAHGITPEEFSELRTRATAAKATAYCPYSQFRVGATVLSSEGVLTSGANVENASYPVGTCAERVALGTAVTSGHRGFRAIAVATDIAPPASPCGMCRQL
;
A
#
# COMPACT_ATOMS: atom_id res chain seq x y z
N MET A 1 52.15 -3.87 8.33
CA MET A 1 52.34 -2.83 7.30
C MET A 1 52.63 -3.56 6.00
N THR A 2 51.58 -3.80 5.24
CA THR A 2 51.62 -4.46 3.93
C THR A 2 50.89 -3.52 2.99
N GLU A 3 51.66 -2.71 2.28
CA GLU A 3 51.19 -1.83 1.22
C GLU A 3 50.86 -2.68 -0.02
N THR A 4 49.73 -2.37 -0.65
CA THR A 4 49.46 -2.71 -2.06
C THR A 4 48.88 -1.46 -2.73
N PRO A 5 49.18 -1.24 -4.02
CA PRO A 5 49.27 0.10 -4.61
C PRO A 5 48.01 0.57 -5.34
N ASP A 6 48.01 1.87 -5.63
CA ASP A 6 47.00 2.65 -6.34
C ASP A 6 46.63 2.08 -7.73
N ALA A 7 45.33 2.07 -8.02
CA ALA A 7 44.81 1.85 -9.37
C ALA A 7 44.41 3.19 -9.98
N GLU A 8 45.31 3.70 -10.81
CA GLU A 8 45.13 4.81 -11.73
C GLU A 8 44.00 4.55 -12.75
N THR A 9 43.21 5.61 -12.95
CA THR A 9 42.64 6.10 -14.21
C THR A 9 42.47 5.13 -15.39
N MET A 10 41.21 4.80 -15.70
CA MET A 10 40.79 4.44 -17.06
C MET A 10 39.86 5.52 -17.59
N ASN A 11 40.35 6.24 -18.59
CA ASN A 11 39.61 7.20 -19.37
C ASN A 11 39.98 6.96 -20.84
N ASP A 12 39.11 6.36 -21.66
CA ASP A 12 39.17 6.50 -23.12
C ASP A 12 37.81 6.23 -23.82
N LYS A 13 37.14 7.32 -24.16
CA LYS A 13 36.50 7.72 -25.44
C LYS A 13 35.62 6.74 -26.24
N GLY A 14 34.32 7.12 -26.31
CA GLY A 14 33.57 7.44 -27.55
C GLY A 14 32.93 6.28 -28.33
N PRO A 15 31.72 6.48 -28.91
CA PRO A 15 31.59 7.42 -30.03
C PRO A 15 30.46 8.46 -29.90
N PRO A 16 30.51 9.56 -30.67
CA PRO A 16 29.49 10.60 -30.67
C PRO A 16 28.41 10.29 -31.73
N ALA A 17 27.14 10.43 -31.37
CA ALA A 17 26.07 10.54 -32.35
C ALA A 17 24.91 11.37 -31.78
N HIS A 18 24.89 12.63 -32.22
CA HIS A 18 23.74 13.48 -32.41
C HIS A 18 22.38 12.85 -32.08
N VAL A 19 21.85 13.18 -30.91
CA VAL A 19 20.39 13.26 -30.74
C VAL A 19 20.03 14.70 -31.07
N THR A 20 19.56 14.89 -32.29
CA THR A 20 18.93 16.13 -32.75
C THR A 20 17.76 16.45 -31.82
N GLU A 21 17.83 17.61 -31.17
CA GLU A 21 16.72 18.23 -30.47
C GLU A 21 15.57 18.45 -31.46
N HIS A 22 14.61 17.51 -31.50
CA HIS A 22 13.30 17.80 -32.07
C HIS A 22 12.52 18.59 -31.02
N GLY A 23 12.81 19.90 -30.96
CA GLY A 23 11.97 20.90 -30.34
C GLY A 23 10.62 20.98 -31.06
N THR A 24 9.68 20.13 -30.66
CA THR A 24 8.27 20.38 -30.95
C THR A 24 7.77 21.37 -29.92
N GLY A 25 7.69 22.64 -30.34
CA GLY A 25 7.27 23.75 -29.50
C GLY A 25 5.95 23.48 -28.79
N TYR A 26 6.00 23.44 -27.47
CA TYR A 26 4.80 23.54 -26.64
C TYR A 26 4.32 24.98 -26.70
N LYS A 27 3.36 25.24 -27.60
CA LYS A 27 2.75 26.56 -27.74
C LYS A 27 2.04 26.90 -26.43
N HIS A 28 2.59 27.87 -25.71
CA HIS A 28 1.88 28.59 -24.67
C HIS A 28 0.66 29.27 -25.29
N HIS A 29 -0.51 28.66 -25.13
CA HIS A 29 -1.79 29.30 -25.34
C HIS A 29 -2.55 29.26 -24.03
N SER A 30 -2.36 30.33 -23.25
CA SER A 30 -3.32 30.74 -22.24
C SER A 30 -4.45 31.52 -22.92
N PRO A 31 -5.70 31.04 -22.93
CA PRO A 31 -6.83 31.93 -22.86
C PRO A 31 -7.06 32.28 -21.39
N LEU A 32 -6.63 33.50 -21.01
CA LEU A 32 -7.14 34.21 -19.84
C LEU A 32 -8.67 34.18 -19.90
N THR A 33 -9.26 33.21 -19.21
CA THR A 33 -10.71 33.07 -19.11
C THR A 33 -11.08 33.66 -17.77
N THR A 34 -11.34 34.97 -17.77
CA THR A 34 -11.86 35.71 -16.64
C THR A 34 -13.17 35.06 -16.18
N ARG A 35 -13.11 34.24 -15.12
CA ARG A 35 -14.31 33.74 -14.44
C ARG A 35 -14.84 34.87 -13.56
N ALA A 36 -15.97 35.43 -13.95
CA ALA A 36 -16.76 36.32 -13.13
C ALA A 36 -17.14 35.60 -11.81
N PHE A 37 -16.76 36.18 -10.67
CA PHE A 37 -17.24 35.78 -9.37
C PHE A 37 -18.68 36.30 -9.21
N LEU A 38 -19.67 35.47 -9.51
CA LEU A 38 -21.02 35.66 -9.02
C LEU A 38 -21.08 35.07 -7.60
N SER A 39 -21.01 35.97 -6.62
CA SER A 39 -21.33 35.69 -5.22
C SER A 39 -22.79 35.25 -5.14
N PHE A 40 -23.02 33.95 -5.01
CA PHE A 40 -24.29 33.42 -4.52
C PHE A 40 -24.15 33.22 -3.01
N PRO A 41 -25.03 33.82 -2.17
CA PRO A 41 -25.05 33.55 -0.75
C PRO A 41 -25.46 32.08 -0.56
N PHE A 42 -24.50 31.23 -0.22
CA PHE A 42 -24.78 29.87 0.21
C PHE A 42 -25.63 29.94 1.49
N PRO A 43 -26.85 29.38 1.51
CA PRO A 43 -27.58 29.25 2.76
C PRO A 43 -26.77 28.33 3.66
N PHE A 44 -26.52 28.80 4.88
CA PHE A 44 -25.97 28.05 5.99
C PHE A 44 -26.92 26.88 6.30
N LEU A 45 -26.78 25.79 5.54
CA LEU A 45 -27.40 24.52 5.90
C LEU A 45 -26.55 23.94 7.01
N SER A 46 -27.11 24.02 8.22
CA SER A 46 -26.62 23.36 9.42
C SER A 46 -26.49 21.86 9.13
N PHE A 47 -25.31 21.45 8.68
CA PHE A 47 -24.96 20.05 8.53
C PHE A 47 -25.01 19.46 9.94
N PRO A 48 -25.81 18.42 10.19
CA PRO A 48 -25.87 17.82 11.51
C PRO A 48 -24.46 17.39 11.91
N LEU A 49 -24.04 18.00 13.01
CA LEU A 49 -22.82 17.74 13.74
C LEU A 49 -22.65 16.22 13.88
N PHE A 50 -21.59 15.71 13.26
CA PHE A 50 -20.85 14.55 13.74
C PHE A 50 -21.74 13.32 14.06
N LEU A 51 -22.15 12.60 13.00
CA LEU A 51 -22.46 11.18 13.18
C LEU A 51 -21.21 10.54 13.82
N PRO A 52 -21.33 9.87 14.99
CA PRO A 52 -20.20 9.18 15.56
C PRO A 52 -19.73 8.17 14.53
N MET A 53 -18.48 8.28 14.09
CA MET A 53 -17.84 7.20 13.37
C MET A 53 -17.79 6.02 14.34
N GLU A 54 -18.74 5.09 14.22
CA GLU A 54 -18.68 3.81 14.92
C GLU A 54 -17.33 3.19 14.60
N THR A 55 -16.50 3.07 15.64
CA THR A 55 -15.22 2.37 15.52
C THR A 55 -15.56 0.94 15.09
N PRO A 56 -14.99 0.44 13.97
CA PRO A 56 -15.28 -0.92 13.54
C PRO A 56 -14.99 -1.87 14.70
N GLU A 57 -15.99 -2.66 15.07
CA GLU A 57 -15.93 -3.59 16.19
C GLU A 57 -14.72 -4.51 15.99
N THR A 58 -13.75 -4.46 16.90
CA THR A 58 -12.54 -5.27 16.80
C THR A 58 -12.87 -6.68 17.28
N ILE A 59 -12.89 -7.64 16.37
CA ILE A 59 -13.11 -9.05 16.71
C ILE A 59 -11.86 -9.55 17.42
N THR A 60 -11.99 -9.80 18.72
CA THR A 60 -10.89 -10.36 19.52
C THR A 60 -10.74 -11.85 19.26
N ARG A 61 -9.51 -12.35 19.40
CA ARG A 61 -9.18 -13.77 19.17
C ARG A 61 -9.96 -14.64 20.16
N GLY A 62 -10.91 -15.44 19.68
CA GLY A 62 -11.56 -16.49 20.49
C GLY A 62 -13.06 -16.65 20.28
N ASP A 63 -13.75 -15.68 19.69
CA ASP A 63 -15.19 -15.79 19.44
C ASP A 63 -15.47 -16.41 18.07
N ALA A 64 -15.58 -17.74 18.04
CA ALA A 64 -15.89 -18.49 16.83
C ALA A 64 -17.28 -18.13 16.27
N ALA A 65 -18.26 -17.84 17.14
CA ALA A 65 -19.61 -17.48 16.72
C ALA A 65 -19.62 -16.10 16.04
N LYS A 66 -18.97 -15.10 16.66
CA LYS A 66 -18.84 -13.75 16.09
C LYS A 66 -18.00 -13.75 14.81
N THR A 67 -16.95 -14.58 14.75
CA THR A 67 -16.15 -14.76 13.53
C THR A 67 -17.02 -15.30 12.39
N ALA A 68 -17.84 -16.32 12.64
CA ALA A 68 -18.74 -16.90 11.64
C ALA A 68 -19.80 -15.90 11.16
N GLU A 69 -20.38 -15.11 12.08
CA GLU A 69 -21.33 -14.03 11.76
C GLU A 69 -20.72 -12.99 10.81
N VAL A 70 -19.52 -12.50 11.13
CA VAL A 70 -18.83 -11.48 10.32
C VAL A 70 -18.39 -12.05 8.97
N CYS A 71 -17.91 -13.29 8.95
CA CYS A 71 -17.58 -14.00 7.72
C CYS A 71 -18.80 -14.10 6.79
N ALA A 72 -19.96 -14.48 7.33
CA ALA A 72 -21.21 -14.52 6.58
C ALA A 72 -21.63 -13.13 6.07
N ALA A 73 -21.49 -12.08 6.88
CA ALA A 73 -21.82 -10.71 6.50
C ALA A 73 -20.96 -10.16 5.35
N HIS A 74 -19.71 -10.61 5.23
CA HIS A 74 -18.76 -10.17 4.20
C HIS A 74 -18.52 -11.19 3.07
N GLY A 75 -19.26 -12.30 3.05
CA GLY A 75 -19.17 -13.30 1.98
C GLY A 75 -17.82 -14.03 1.95
N ILE A 76 -17.25 -14.33 3.12
CA ILE A 76 -16.00 -15.09 3.30
C ILE A 76 -16.33 -16.32 4.16
N THR A 77 -15.66 -17.46 3.97
CA THR A 77 -15.86 -18.62 4.87
C THR A 77 -14.97 -18.54 6.12
N PRO A 78 -15.33 -19.21 7.23
CA PRO A 78 -14.48 -19.30 8.41
C PRO A 78 -13.09 -19.91 8.12
N GLU A 79 -13.01 -20.83 7.17
CA GLU A 79 -11.77 -21.46 6.71
C GLU A 79 -10.89 -20.45 5.98
N GLU A 80 -11.46 -19.69 5.03
CA GLU A 80 -10.77 -18.60 4.32
C GLU A 80 -10.25 -17.54 5.30
N PHE A 81 -11.06 -17.18 6.30
CA PHE A 81 -10.66 -16.25 7.36
C PHE A 81 -9.48 -16.79 8.18
N SER A 82 -9.53 -18.06 8.59
CA SER A 82 -8.45 -18.71 9.33
C SER A 82 -7.16 -18.78 8.51
N GLU A 83 -7.27 -19.08 7.22
CA GLU A 83 -6.14 -19.18 6.31
C GLU A 83 -5.50 -17.80 6.07
N LEU A 84 -6.31 -16.78 5.81
CA LEU A 84 -5.88 -15.38 5.70
C LEU A 84 -5.07 -14.95 6.93
N ARG A 85 -5.62 -15.20 8.13
CA ARG A 85 -4.96 -14.86 9.40
C ARG A 85 -3.63 -15.61 9.56
N THR A 86 -3.62 -16.91 9.27
CA THR A 86 -2.44 -17.76 9.42
C THR A 86 -1.32 -17.32 8.48
N ARG A 87 -1.64 -17.11 7.20
CA ARG A 87 -0.67 -16.66 6.19
C ARG A 87 -0.15 -15.25 6.46
N ALA A 88 -1.03 -14.31 6.83
CA ALA A 88 -0.60 -12.95 7.17
C ALA A 88 0.35 -12.96 8.39
N THR A 89 0.07 -13.80 9.39
CA THR A 89 0.94 -13.96 10.56
C THR A 89 2.30 -14.54 10.18
N ALA A 90 2.33 -15.58 9.34
CA ALA A 90 3.55 -16.21 8.86
C ALA A 90 4.39 -15.27 7.98
N ALA A 91 3.74 -14.45 7.14
CA ALA A 91 4.40 -13.51 6.24
C ALA A 91 5.28 -12.48 6.96
N LYS A 92 5.01 -12.17 8.24
CA LYS A 92 5.90 -11.30 9.06
C LYS A 92 7.35 -11.76 9.06
N ALA A 93 7.61 -13.06 8.92
CA ALA A 93 8.96 -13.61 8.92
C ALA A 93 9.79 -13.20 7.69
N THR A 94 9.17 -12.72 6.61
CA THR A 94 9.85 -12.29 5.39
C THR A 94 10.02 -10.78 5.28
N ALA A 95 9.62 -10.02 6.31
CA ALA A 95 9.76 -8.57 6.34
C ALA A 95 11.24 -8.14 6.30
N TYR A 96 11.54 -7.16 5.45
CA TYR A 96 12.81 -6.44 5.47
C TYR A 96 12.60 -5.10 6.16
N CYS A 97 12.88 -5.03 7.47
CA CYS A 97 12.59 -3.84 8.27
C CYS A 97 13.74 -3.45 9.22
N PRO A 98 14.96 -3.21 8.72
CA PRO A 98 16.11 -2.94 9.58
C PRO A 98 16.03 -1.61 10.34
N TYR A 99 15.17 -0.67 9.93
CA TYR A 99 15.11 0.66 10.52
C TYR A 99 14.10 0.70 11.66
N SER A 100 12.86 0.22 11.44
CA SER A 100 11.84 0.22 12.49
C SER A 100 11.86 -1.03 13.36
N GLN A 101 12.40 -2.15 12.86
CA GLN A 101 12.27 -3.48 13.46
C GLN A 101 10.81 -3.92 13.65
N PHE A 102 9.87 -3.27 12.97
CA PHE A 102 8.44 -3.52 13.06
C PHE A 102 7.96 -4.39 11.90
N ARG A 103 7.78 -5.69 12.16
CA ARG A 103 7.37 -6.65 11.15
C ARG A 103 5.85 -6.60 10.95
N VAL A 104 5.47 -6.45 9.69
CA VAL A 104 4.08 -6.48 9.23
C VAL A 104 3.97 -7.50 8.12
N GLY A 105 2.97 -8.38 8.22
CA GLY A 105 2.62 -9.35 7.20
C GLY A 105 1.19 -9.12 6.74
N ALA A 106 0.94 -9.30 5.46
CA ALA A 106 -0.39 -9.20 4.88
C ALA A 106 -0.67 -10.37 3.96
N THR A 107 -1.93 -10.75 3.82
CA THR A 107 -2.37 -11.72 2.81
C THR A 107 -3.70 -11.29 2.25
N VAL A 108 -3.80 -11.27 0.92
CA VAL A 108 -5.02 -10.91 0.18
C VAL A 108 -5.65 -12.17 -0.42
N LEU A 109 -6.99 -12.24 -0.35
CA LEU A 109 -7.83 -13.24 -1.01
C LEU A 109 -8.45 -12.62 -2.27
N SER A 110 -8.13 -13.19 -3.43
CA SER A 110 -8.73 -12.78 -4.71
C SER A 110 -10.16 -13.31 -4.88
N SER A 111 -10.87 -12.78 -5.88
CA SER A 111 -12.17 -13.29 -6.33
C SER A 111 -12.13 -14.75 -6.74
N GLU A 112 -11.01 -15.23 -7.29
CA GLU A 112 -10.84 -16.62 -7.72
C GLU A 112 -10.42 -17.56 -6.56
N GLY A 113 -10.34 -17.06 -5.32
CA GLY A 113 -9.92 -17.85 -4.16
C GLY A 113 -8.40 -18.00 -4.00
N VAL A 114 -7.60 -17.32 -4.84
CA VAL A 114 -6.14 -17.33 -4.71
C VAL A 114 -5.69 -16.40 -3.60
N LEU A 115 -4.80 -16.90 -2.74
CA LEU A 115 -4.21 -16.19 -1.61
C LEU A 115 -2.78 -15.75 -1.93
N THR A 116 -2.52 -14.45 -1.84
CA THR A 116 -1.19 -13.87 -2.07
C THR A 116 -0.70 -13.16 -0.81
N SER A 117 0.51 -13.47 -0.36
CA SER A 117 1.10 -12.89 0.85
C SER A 117 2.16 -11.85 0.54
N GLY A 118 2.36 -10.91 1.46
CA GLY A 118 3.40 -9.89 1.38
C GLY A 118 3.86 -9.46 2.77
N ALA A 119 5.03 -8.84 2.84
CA ALA A 119 5.61 -8.30 4.07
C ALA A 119 6.17 -6.91 3.81
N ASN A 120 6.33 -6.09 4.85
CA ASN A 120 6.87 -4.75 4.67
C ASN A 120 8.35 -4.79 4.25
N VAL A 121 8.72 -3.86 3.37
CA VAL A 121 10.09 -3.66 2.87
C VAL A 121 10.46 -2.20 3.11
N GLU A 122 11.49 -1.99 3.90
CA GLU A 122 11.95 -0.66 4.28
C GLU A 122 13.16 -0.22 3.46
N ASN A 123 13.39 1.08 3.48
CA ASN A 123 14.55 1.72 2.88
C ASN A 123 14.96 2.90 3.76
N ALA A 124 16.23 3.30 3.70
CA ALA A 124 16.73 4.46 4.43
C ALA A 124 15.99 5.75 4.03
N SER A 125 15.53 5.85 2.78
CA SER A 125 14.61 6.88 2.33
C SER A 125 13.17 6.48 2.67
N TYR A 126 12.68 6.88 3.83
CA TYR A 126 11.39 6.41 4.38
C TYR A 126 10.19 6.47 3.41
N PRO A 127 10.02 7.51 2.57
CA PRO A 127 8.90 7.56 1.63
C PRO A 127 8.86 6.43 0.59
N VAL A 128 9.99 5.77 0.32
CA VAL A 128 10.04 4.66 -0.66
C VAL A 128 9.78 3.29 -0.03
N GLY A 129 9.66 3.23 1.30
CA GLY A 129 9.25 2.02 2.00
C GLY A 129 7.88 1.53 1.53
N THR A 130 7.72 0.20 1.46
CA THR A 130 6.48 -0.43 1.00
C THR A 130 5.86 -1.24 2.13
N CYS A 131 4.61 -0.91 2.46
CA CYS A 131 3.83 -1.62 3.47
C CYS A 131 3.45 -3.03 2.98
N ALA A 132 3.23 -3.95 3.91
CA ALA A 132 2.92 -5.35 3.59
C ALA A 132 1.68 -5.50 2.70
N GLU A 133 0.66 -4.67 2.92
CA GLU A 133 -0.59 -4.65 2.15
C GLU A 133 -0.33 -4.30 0.69
N ARG A 134 0.50 -3.28 0.45
CA ARG A 134 0.90 -2.85 -0.90
C ARG A 134 1.74 -3.91 -1.61
N VAL A 135 2.60 -4.64 -0.88
CA VAL A 135 3.35 -5.78 -1.43
C VAL A 135 2.40 -6.91 -1.82
N ALA A 136 1.47 -7.30 -0.93
CA ALA A 136 0.54 -8.39 -1.20
C ALA A 136 -0.40 -8.09 -2.38
N LEU A 137 -1.01 -6.90 -2.40
CA LEU A 137 -1.88 -6.45 -3.49
C LEU A 137 -1.11 -6.27 -4.79
N GLY A 138 0.04 -5.60 -4.76
CA GLY A 138 0.89 -5.41 -5.94
C GLY A 138 1.28 -6.73 -6.56
N THR A 139 1.71 -7.70 -5.75
CA THR A 139 2.05 -9.05 -6.20
C THR A 139 0.85 -9.74 -6.85
N ALA A 140 -0.32 -9.71 -6.18
CA ALA A 140 -1.52 -10.35 -6.71
C ALA A 140 -1.95 -9.74 -8.05
N VAL A 141 -1.88 -8.41 -8.19
CA VAL A 141 -2.15 -7.69 -9.43
C VAL A 141 -1.15 -8.09 -10.52
N THR A 142 0.15 -8.12 -10.23
CA THR A 142 1.16 -8.52 -11.23
C THR A 142 1.03 -10.00 -11.63
N SER A 143 0.48 -10.84 -10.76
CA SER A 143 0.17 -12.25 -11.03
C SER A 143 -1.13 -12.48 -11.81
N GLY A 144 -1.86 -11.41 -12.16
CA GLY A 144 -3.06 -11.48 -13.01
C GLY A 144 -4.39 -11.37 -12.26
N HIS A 145 -4.39 -11.31 -10.93
CA HIS A 145 -5.63 -11.14 -10.15
C HIS A 145 -6.10 -9.68 -10.17
N ARG A 146 -7.40 -9.44 -10.34
CA ARG A 146 -7.97 -8.08 -10.41
C ARG A 146 -9.14 -7.85 -9.44
N GLY A 147 -9.81 -8.92 -9.01
CA GLY A 147 -10.84 -8.86 -7.98
C GLY A 147 -10.30 -9.35 -6.64
N PHE A 148 -10.71 -8.70 -5.56
CA PHE A 148 -10.29 -9.03 -4.20
C PHE A 148 -11.50 -9.06 -3.27
N ARG A 149 -11.54 -10.06 -2.39
CA ARG A 149 -12.63 -10.28 -1.42
C ARG A 149 -12.25 -9.83 -0.02
N ALA A 150 -10.98 -10.03 0.37
CA ALA A 150 -10.52 -9.75 1.73
C ALA A 150 -9.00 -9.57 1.80
N ILE A 151 -8.55 -8.89 2.85
CA ILE A 151 -7.14 -8.81 3.24
C ILE A 151 -7.01 -8.97 4.76
N ALA A 152 -6.04 -9.78 5.19
CA ALA A 152 -5.62 -9.84 6.59
C ALA A 152 -4.27 -9.16 6.76
N VAL A 153 -4.12 -8.41 7.85
CA VAL A 153 -2.89 -7.72 8.23
C VAL A 153 -2.51 -8.15 9.65
N ALA A 154 -1.26 -8.52 9.84
CA ALA A 154 -0.72 -8.98 11.11
C ALA A 154 0.51 -8.15 11.49
N THR A 155 0.56 -7.75 12.75
CA THR A 155 1.69 -7.01 13.35
C THR A 155 2.24 -7.74 14.57
N ASP A 156 3.32 -7.24 15.15
CA ASP A 156 3.91 -7.77 16.40
C ASP A 156 3.33 -7.13 17.68
N ILE A 157 2.45 -6.13 17.55
CA ILE A 157 1.80 -5.46 18.69
C ILE A 157 0.32 -5.85 18.84
N ALA A 158 -0.19 -5.65 20.06
CA ALA A 158 -1.61 -5.80 20.41
C ALA A 158 -2.12 -4.49 21.04
N PRO A 159 -3.26 -3.93 20.58
CA PRO A 159 -4.03 -4.35 19.40
C PRO A 159 -3.20 -4.20 18.10
N PRO A 160 -3.53 -4.97 17.04
CA PRO A 160 -2.79 -4.89 15.79
C PRO A 160 -2.91 -3.49 15.17
N ALA A 161 -1.85 -3.03 14.51
CA ALA A 161 -1.88 -1.72 13.86
C ALA A 161 -2.88 -1.72 12.69
N SER A 162 -3.66 -0.65 12.58
CA SER A 162 -4.56 -0.46 11.44
C SER A 162 -3.80 -0.09 10.17
N PRO A 163 -4.30 -0.43 8.97
CA PRO A 163 -3.67 -0.02 7.71
C PRO A 163 -3.49 1.50 7.61
N CYS A 164 -2.31 1.91 7.11
CA CYS A 164 -1.98 3.32 6.97
C CYS A 164 -2.81 4.00 5.87
N GLY A 165 -2.80 5.34 5.84
CA GLY A 165 -3.56 6.11 4.85
C GLY A 165 -3.26 5.72 3.40
N MET A 166 -1.98 5.50 3.06
CA MET A 166 -1.60 5.08 1.70
C MET A 166 -2.13 3.70 1.32
N CYS A 167 -2.13 2.73 2.25
CA CYS A 167 -2.68 1.40 1.99
C CYS A 167 -4.20 1.41 1.80
N ARG A 168 -4.91 2.35 2.43
CA ARG A 168 -6.37 2.49 2.29
C ARG A 168 -6.79 3.16 0.97
N GLN A 169 -5.88 3.84 0.28
CA GLN A 169 -6.13 4.50 -1.01
C GLN A 169 -5.74 3.62 -2.22
N LEU A 170 -5.18 2.44 -1.97
CA LEU A 170 -4.79 1.47 -3.00
C LEU A 170 -5.96 0.52 -3.30
#